data_AF-A0A7W8ZVJ5-F1
#
_entry.id   AF-A0A7W8ZVJ5-F1
#
_cell.length_a   1.000
_cell.length_b   1.000
_cell.length_c   1.000
_cell.angle_alpha   90.00
_cell.angle_beta   90.00
_cell.angle_gamma   90.00
#
_symmetry.space_group_name_H-M   'P 1'
#
loop_
_entity.id
_entity.type
_entity.pdbx_description
1 polymer ?
#
loop_
_entity_poly.entity_id
_entity_poly.type
_entity_poly.pdbx_seq_one_letter_code
_entity_poly.pdbx_strand_id
1 'polypeptide(L)'
;MRRIIWKRSTLLWLLALAIMAGFQWWRGARIDGVLFTVAVILVVVDLVKGSLVEPFIRRHTVPRGVILACAALVGVTLVVTPRNGWLALAGVIIAGAGVTLLAWDPQRVRDVRPDTAVRRSSTIWALLAISLCVWEALALVISATSPLAATIALQAFPTVSVLLDPFLQSWVGQTFFVGCWMLAGLGLLRLWSRP
;
A
#
# COMPACT_ATOMS: atom_id res chain seq x y z
N MET A 1 -10.73 -16.15 28.26
CA MET A 1 -9.74 -15.15 27.79
C MET A 1 -8.93 -15.77 26.65
N ARG A 2 -9.09 -15.33 25.39
CA ARG A 2 -8.21 -15.78 24.30
C ARG A 2 -6.83 -15.16 24.51
N ARG A 3 -5.77 -15.97 24.63
CA ARG A 3 -4.39 -15.46 24.61
C ARG A 3 -4.14 -14.87 23.22
N ILE A 4 -3.96 -13.55 23.14
CA ILE A 4 -3.57 -12.88 21.91
C ILE A 4 -2.09 -13.23 21.68
N ILE A 5 -1.82 -14.22 20.84
CA ILE A 5 -0.46 -14.59 20.45
C ILE A 5 -0.08 -13.69 19.27
N TRP A 6 0.58 -12.58 19.58
CA TRP A 6 1.04 -11.63 18.58
C TRP A 6 2.16 -12.25 17.74
N LYS A 7 1.91 -12.44 16.45
CA LYS A 7 2.98 -12.83 15.52
C LYS A 7 3.92 -11.63 15.34
N ARG A 8 5.23 -11.85 15.51
CA ARG A 8 6.25 -10.81 15.36
C ARG A 8 6.14 -10.05 14.03
N SER A 9 5.85 -10.74 12.94
CA SER A 9 5.66 -10.12 11.63
C SER A 9 4.48 -9.15 11.59
N THR A 10 3.36 -9.49 12.24
CA THR A 10 2.18 -8.60 12.33
C THR A 10 2.51 -7.34 13.10
N LEU A 11 3.25 -7.45 14.21
CA LEU A 11 3.71 -6.28 14.97
C LEU A 11 4.62 -5.37 14.15
N LEU A 12 5.53 -5.94 13.36
CA LEU A 12 6.41 -5.14 12.49
C LEU A 12 5.62 -4.41 11.39
N TRP A 13 4.61 -5.06 10.81
CA TRP A 13 3.72 -4.40 9.84
C TRP A 13 2.86 -3.31 10.48
N LEU A 14 2.32 -3.57 11.68
CA LEU A 14 1.57 -2.57 12.43
C LEU A 14 2.44 -1.35 12.76
N LEU A 15 3.70 -1.59 13.15
CA LEU A 15 4.68 -0.52 13.39
C LEU A 15 4.95 0.29 12.12
N ALA A 16 5.17 -0.36 10.98
CA ALA A 16 5.37 0.33 9.70
C ALA A 16 4.17 1.22 9.33
N LEU A 17 2.94 0.69 9.48
CA LEU A 17 1.71 1.45 9.21
C LEU A 17 1.52 2.62 10.19
N ALA A 18 1.87 2.44 11.47
CA ALA A 18 1.78 3.50 12.47
C ALA A 18 2.77 4.63 12.19
N ILE A 19 4.02 4.29 11.81
CA ILE A 19 5.02 5.28 11.39
C ILE A 19 4.51 6.04 10.16
N MET A 20 3.99 5.34 9.14
CA MET A 20 3.38 5.95 7.96
C MET A 20 2.24 6.90 8.30
N ALA A 21 1.30 6.49 9.16
CA ALA A 21 0.18 7.32 9.57
C ALA A 21 0.67 8.62 10.23
N GLY A 22 1.56 8.52 11.22
CA GLY A 22 2.13 9.71 11.89
C GLY A 22 2.88 10.63 10.92
N PHE A 23 3.66 10.04 10.01
CA PHE A 23 4.42 10.78 9.00
C PHE A 23 3.51 11.56 8.05
N GLN A 24 2.45 10.95 7.54
CA GLN A 24 1.55 11.60 6.58
C GLN A 24 0.77 12.77 7.21
N TRP A 25 0.41 12.66 8.50
CA TRP A 25 -0.16 13.77 9.25
C TRP A 25 0.81 14.93 9.39
N TRP A 26 2.08 14.65 9.70
CA TRP A 26 3.09 15.67 9.83
C TRP A 26 3.42 16.36 8.50
N ARG A 27 3.49 15.59 7.41
CA ARG A 27 3.71 16.09 6.04
C ARG A 27 2.55 16.95 5.51
N GLY A 28 1.39 16.95 6.17
CA GLY A 28 0.19 17.65 5.72
C GLY A 28 -0.61 16.93 4.64
N ALA A 29 -0.26 15.67 4.32
CA ALA A 29 -0.98 14.82 3.38
C ALA A 29 -2.21 14.19 4.04
N ARG A 30 -3.26 15.00 4.23
CA ARG A 30 -4.44 14.64 5.04
C ARG A 30 -5.14 13.35 4.59
N ILE A 31 -5.29 13.15 3.27
CA ILE A 31 -5.99 11.97 2.73
C ILE A 31 -5.22 10.68 3.05
N ASP A 32 -3.90 10.70 2.82
CA ASP A 32 -3.03 9.56 3.11
C ASP A 32 -2.95 9.30 4.62
N GLY A 33 -2.86 10.36 5.43
CA GLY A 33 -2.89 10.26 6.89
C GLY A 33 -4.14 9.55 7.40
N VAL A 34 -5.33 9.91 6.88
CA VAL A 34 -6.58 9.22 7.21
C VAL A 34 -6.54 7.75 6.78
N LEU A 35 -6.12 7.47 5.54
CA LEU A 35 -6.03 6.11 4.99
C LEU A 35 -5.18 5.18 5.87
N PHE A 36 -3.95 5.60 6.20
CA PHE A 36 -3.06 4.79 7.04
C PHE A 36 -3.56 4.69 8.48
N THR A 37 -4.17 5.75 9.02
CA THR A 37 -4.76 5.71 10.36
C THR A 37 -5.91 4.69 10.44
N VAL A 38 -6.81 4.70 9.45
CA VAL A 38 -7.91 3.73 9.35
C VAL A 38 -7.34 2.30 9.20
N ALA A 39 -6.30 2.11 8.39
CA ALA A 39 -5.65 0.80 8.26
C ALA A 39 -5.07 0.29 9.58
N VAL A 40 -4.38 1.15 10.36
CA VAL A 40 -3.87 0.82 11.70
C VAL A 40 -5.02 0.41 12.63
N ILE A 41 -6.09 1.21 12.68
CA ILE A 41 -7.27 0.92 13.51
C ILE A 41 -7.86 -0.43 13.13
N LEU A 42 -8.10 -0.69 11.84
CA LEU A 42 -8.67 -1.94 11.36
C LEU A 42 -7.81 -3.15 11.76
N VAL A 43 -6.48 -3.06 11.61
CA VAL A 43 -5.56 -4.14 12.01
C VAL A 43 -5.57 -4.34 13.52
N VAL A 44 -5.54 -3.28 14.34
CA VAL A 44 -5.60 -3.40 15.81
C VAL A 44 -6.92 -4.04 16.25
N VAL A 45 -8.02 -3.61 15.64
CA VAL A 45 -9.34 -4.14 15.96
C VAL A 45 -9.46 -5.62 15.58
N ASP A 46 -8.96 -6.02 14.40
CA ASP A 46 -8.86 -7.43 13.99
C ASP A 46 -8.04 -8.27 14.99
N LEU A 47 -6.94 -7.71 15.50
CA LEU A 47 -6.06 -8.39 16.47
C LEU A 47 -6.67 -8.54 17.86
N VAL A 48 -7.48 -7.58 18.30
CA VAL A 48 -8.09 -7.58 19.64
C VAL A 48 -9.42 -8.31 19.68
N LYS A 49 -10.30 -8.07 18.69
CA LYS A 49 -11.67 -8.60 18.68
C LYS A 49 -11.81 -9.88 17.83
N GLY A 50 -10.80 -10.23 17.04
CA GLY A 50 -10.95 -11.17 15.93
C GLY A 50 -11.61 -10.48 14.73
N SER A 51 -11.62 -11.15 13.58
CA SER A 51 -12.09 -10.58 12.32
C SER A 51 -13.53 -10.09 12.42
N LEU A 52 -13.69 -8.76 12.41
CA LEU A 52 -14.99 -8.11 12.34
C LEU A 52 -15.66 -8.26 10.97
N VAL A 53 -14.89 -8.69 9.95
CA VAL A 53 -15.30 -8.68 8.53
C VAL A 53 -15.78 -10.08 8.07
N GLU A 54 -15.72 -11.08 8.95
CA GLU A 54 -16.10 -12.47 8.66
C GLU A 54 -17.52 -12.68 8.07
N PRO A 55 -18.55 -11.83 8.28
CA PRO A 55 -19.86 -12.05 7.65
C PRO A 55 -20.19 -11.18 6.43
N PHE A 56 -19.45 -10.12 6.11
CA PHE A 56 -20.00 -9.07 5.22
C PHE A 56 -19.57 -9.13 3.75
N ILE A 57 -18.39 -9.67 3.43
CA ILE A 57 -17.85 -9.62 2.06
C ILE A 57 -17.75 -11.03 1.48
N ARG A 58 -18.69 -11.35 0.58
CA ARG A 58 -18.62 -12.57 -0.24
C ARG A 58 -17.76 -12.32 -1.47
N ARG A 59 -16.89 -13.29 -1.78
CA ARG A 59 -16.10 -13.28 -3.01
C ARG A 59 -17.03 -13.34 -4.22
N HIS A 60 -16.95 -12.34 -5.09
CA HIS A 60 -17.62 -12.39 -6.39
C HIS A 60 -16.70 -12.97 -7.46
N THR A 61 -17.19 -13.99 -8.17
CA THR A 61 -16.51 -14.56 -9.34
C THR A 61 -16.86 -13.73 -10.57
N VAL A 62 -16.00 -12.76 -10.90
CA VAL A 62 -16.13 -11.93 -12.10
C VAL A 62 -15.29 -12.55 -13.24
N PRO A 63 -15.79 -12.58 -14.49
CA PRO A 63 -15.05 -13.11 -15.62
C PRO A 63 -13.76 -12.32 -15.87
N ARG A 64 -12.72 -13.01 -16.34
CA ARG A 64 -11.38 -12.44 -16.48
C ARG A 64 -11.34 -11.23 -17.42
N GLY A 65 -12.12 -11.28 -18.50
CA GLY A 65 -12.24 -10.16 -19.47
C GLY A 65 -12.76 -8.88 -18.82
N VAL A 66 -13.72 -8.97 -17.91
CA VAL A 66 -14.25 -7.80 -17.19
C VAL A 66 -13.21 -7.25 -16.22
N ILE A 67 -12.47 -8.11 -15.51
CA ILE A 67 -11.39 -7.66 -14.62
C ILE A 67 -10.30 -6.93 -15.41
N LEU A 68 -9.89 -7.48 -16.56
CA LEU A 68 -8.90 -6.85 -17.44
C LEU A 68 -9.41 -5.53 -18.01
N ALA A 69 -10.66 -5.48 -18.47
CA ALA A 69 -11.26 -4.26 -19.00
C ALA A 69 -11.34 -3.17 -17.91
N CYS A 70 -11.79 -3.51 -16.70
CA CYS A 70 -11.81 -2.57 -15.58
C CYS A 70 -10.41 -2.12 -15.16
N ALA A 71 -9.44 -3.03 -15.10
CA ALA A 71 -8.06 -2.70 -14.76
C ALA A 71 -7.40 -1.81 -15.83
N ALA A 72 -7.66 -2.09 -17.11
CA ALA A 72 -7.19 -1.26 -18.21
C ALA A 72 -7.85 0.12 -18.17
N LEU A 73 -9.16 0.20 -17.93
CA LEU A 73 -9.89 1.45 -17.79
C LEU A 73 -9.31 2.30 -16.66
N VAL A 74 -9.15 1.71 -15.46
CA VAL A 74 -8.55 2.41 -14.32
C VAL A 74 -7.10 2.80 -14.63
N GLY A 75 -6.29 1.92 -15.21
CA GLY A 75 -4.93 2.22 -15.63
C GLY A 75 -4.85 3.41 -16.58
N VAL A 76 -5.66 3.43 -17.63
CA VAL A 76 -5.74 4.54 -18.60
C VAL A 76 -6.16 5.83 -17.89
N THR A 77 -7.19 5.79 -17.04
CA THR A 77 -7.61 6.99 -16.31
C THR A 77 -6.49 7.54 -15.43
N LEU A 78 -5.69 6.68 -14.80
CA LEU A 78 -4.58 7.10 -13.94
C LEU A 78 -3.36 7.62 -14.71
N VAL A 79 -3.19 7.24 -15.98
CA VAL A 79 -2.12 7.78 -16.85
C VAL A 79 -2.52 9.13 -17.43
N VAL A 80 -3.77 9.27 -17.90
CA VAL A 80 -4.23 10.48 -18.59
C VAL A 80 -4.58 11.61 -17.62
N THR A 81 -5.02 11.27 -16.42
CA THR A 81 -5.44 12.26 -15.42
C THR A 81 -4.22 12.84 -14.69
N PRO A 82 -4.23 14.15 -14.35
CA PRO A 82 -3.26 14.71 -13.42
C PRO A 82 -3.21 13.92 -12.12
N ARG A 83 -2.01 13.52 -11.69
CA ARG A 83 -1.79 12.68 -10.49
C ARG A 83 -2.46 13.22 -9.22
N ASN A 84 -2.54 14.54 -9.08
CA ASN A 84 -3.13 15.22 -7.91
C ASN A 84 -4.62 15.55 -8.10
N GLY A 85 -5.24 15.05 -9.17
CA GLY A 85 -6.65 15.28 -9.48
C GLY A 85 -7.58 14.35 -8.70
N TRP A 86 -8.81 14.82 -8.47
CA TRP A 86 -9.88 14.04 -7.83
C TRP A 86 -10.24 12.76 -8.60
N LEU A 87 -10.10 12.77 -9.93
CA LEU A 87 -10.29 11.61 -10.80
C LEU A 87 -9.25 10.50 -10.53
N ALA A 88 -7.99 10.86 -10.24
CA ALA A 88 -6.96 9.89 -9.91
C ALA A 88 -7.26 9.23 -8.55
N LEU A 89 -7.70 10.02 -7.57
CA LEU A 89 -8.17 9.51 -6.28
C LEU A 89 -9.34 8.54 -6.45
N ALA A 90 -10.34 8.89 -7.27
CA ALA A 90 -11.47 8.01 -7.56
C ALA A 90 -11.01 6.69 -8.18
N GLY A 91 -10.07 6.73 -9.14
CA GLY A 91 -9.49 5.54 -9.76
C GLY A 91 -8.80 4.62 -8.74
N VAL A 92 -8.03 5.19 -7.80
CA VAL A 92 -7.37 4.44 -6.72
C VAL A 92 -8.40 3.82 -5.77
N ILE A 93 -9.45 4.54 -5.39
CA ILE A 93 -10.53 4.04 -4.54
C ILE A 93 -11.25 2.87 -5.23
N ILE A 94 -11.58 3.02 -6.51
CA ILE A 94 -12.23 1.97 -7.31
C ILE A 94 -11.33 0.74 -7.42
N ALA A 95 -10.04 0.91 -7.66
CA ALA A 95 -9.08 -0.20 -7.69
C ALA A 95 -9.02 -0.92 -6.33
N GLY A 96 -8.91 -0.17 -5.23
CA GLY A 96 -8.86 -0.72 -3.87
C GLY A 96 -10.13 -1.46 -3.49
N ALA A 97 -11.30 -0.88 -3.77
CA ALA A 97 -12.60 -1.52 -3.56
C ALA A 97 -12.74 -2.79 -4.43
N GLY A 98 -12.36 -2.70 -5.71
CA GLY A 98 -12.40 -3.82 -6.65
C GLY A 98 -11.52 -4.99 -6.19
N VAL A 99 -10.28 -4.73 -5.79
CA VAL A 99 -9.39 -5.77 -5.25
C VAL A 99 -9.97 -6.37 -3.98
N THR A 100 -10.53 -5.56 -3.08
CA THR A 100 -11.18 -6.06 -1.86
C THR A 100 -12.34 -7.00 -2.22
N LEU A 101 -13.25 -6.62 -3.12
CA LEU A 101 -14.38 -7.47 -3.52
C LEU A 101 -13.96 -8.75 -4.28
N LEU A 102 -12.89 -8.68 -5.10
CA LEU A 102 -12.46 -9.76 -5.98
C LEU A 102 -11.47 -10.75 -5.34
N ALA A 103 -10.70 -10.30 -4.35
CA ALA A 103 -9.65 -11.07 -3.69
C ALA A 103 -10.00 -11.50 -2.26
N TRP A 104 -10.97 -10.85 -1.62
CA TRP A 104 -11.36 -11.21 -0.26
C TRP A 104 -12.03 -12.59 -0.24
N ASP A 105 -11.36 -13.53 0.43
CA ASP A 105 -11.85 -14.89 0.63
C ASP A 105 -11.75 -15.21 2.13
N PRO A 106 -12.85 -15.05 2.89
CA PRO A 106 -12.86 -15.19 4.35
C PRO A 106 -12.44 -16.58 4.83
N GLN A 107 -12.54 -17.60 3.97
CA GLN A 107 -12.40 -19.01 4.31
C GLN A 107 -11.35 -19.71 3.44
N ARG A 108 -10.42 -18.95 2.85
CA ARG A 108 -9.41 -19.56 1.97
C ARG A 108 -8.54 -20.53 2.75
N VAL A 109 -8.70 -21.83 2.48
CA VAL A 109 -7.74 -22.85 2.87
C VAL A 109 -6.40 -22.45 2.25
N ARG A 110 -5.49 -21.95 3.09
CA ARG A 110 -4.17 -21.52 2.63
C ARG A 110 -3.43 -22.76 2.12
N ASP A 111 -2.94 -22.68 0.88
CA ASP A 111 -1.90 -23.60 0.40
C ASP A 111 -0.80 -23.66 1.47
N VAL A 112 -0.48 -24.86 1.97
CA VAL A 112 0.52 -25.07 3.02
C VAL A 112 1.89 -24.74 2.44
N ARG A 113 2.25 -23.46 2.46
CA ARG A 113 3.58 -22.96 2.10
C ARG A 113 4.53 -23.18 3.28
N PRO A 114 5.83 -23.42 3.03
CA PRO A 114 6.81 -23.56 4.12
C PRO A 114 6.76 -22.34 5.03
N ASP A 115 6.38 -22.56 6.29
CA ASP A 115 6.06 -21.48 7.24
C ASP A 115 7.29 -20.59 7.53
N THR A 116 8.50 -21.16 7.40
CA THR A 116 9.78 -20.46 7.57
C THR A 116 10.08 -19.46 6.45
N ALA A 117 9.85 -19.83 5.19
CA ALA A 117 10.11 -18.96 4.05
C ALA A 117 9.15 -17.75 4.02
N VAL A 118 7.86 -18.00 4.31
CA VAL A 118 6.84 -16.94 4.41
C VAL A 118 7.14 -16.00 5.57
N ARG A 119 7.53 -16.54 6.74
CA ARG A 119 7.95 -15.72 7.89
C ARG A 119 9.15 -14.86 7.55
N ARG A 120 10.23 -15.45 7.01
CA ARG A 120 11.46 -14.72 6.66
C ARG A 120 11.17 -13.61 5.66
N SER A 121 10.41 -13.91 4.61
CA SER A 121 10.00 -12.91 3.62
C SER A 121 9.19 -11.79 4.28
N SER A 122 8.19 -12.11 5.10
CA SER A 122 7.37 -11.09 5.78
C SER A 122 8.20 -10.17 6.69
N THR A 123 9.21 -10.71 7.37
CA THR A 123 10.09 -9.94 8.24
C THR A 123 11.03 -9.05 7.43
N ILE A 124 11.63 -9.56 6.35
CA ILE A 124 12.50 -8.77 5.47
C ILE A 124 11.72 -7.60 4.87
N TRP A 125 10.52 -7.86 4.35
CA TRP A 125 9.67 -6.81 3.79
C TRP A 125 9.23 -5.79 4.83
N ALA A 126 8.88 -6.24 6.04
CA ALA A 126 8.50 -5.32 7.12
C ALA A 126 9.69 -4.45 7.57
N LEU A 127 10.88 -5.04 7.72
CA LEU A 127 12.10 -4.30 8.04
C LEU A 127 12.45 -3.29 6.95
N LEU A 128 12.36 -3.69 5.68
CA LEU A 128 12.56 -2.79 4.55
C LEU A 128 11.58 -1.62 4.58
N ALA A 129 10.29 -1.89 4.83
CA ALA A 129 9.27 -0.86 4.94
C ALA A 129 9.57 0.11 6.10
N ILE A 130 9.93 -0.42 7.28
CA ILE A 130 10.31 0.41 8.43
C ILE A 130 11.54 1.25 8.10
N SER A 131 12.59 0.67 7.50
CA SER A 131 13.79 1.39 7.12
C SER A 131 13.50 2.53 6.14
N LEU A 132 12.64 2.31 5.15
CA LEU A 132 12.21 3.35 4.21
C LEU A 132 11.39 4.44 4.90
N CYS A 133 10.49 4.08 5.82
CA CYS A 133 9.71 5.05 6.58
C CYS A 133 10.60 5.91 7.50
N VAL A 134 11.57 5.29 8.18
CA VAL A 134 12.53 5.98 9.03
C VAL A 134 13.44 6.87 8.20
N TRP A 135 13.89 6.42 7.02
CA TRP A 135 14.68 7.23 6.08
C TRP A 135 13.93 8.49 5.65
N GLU A 136 12.69 8.34 5.17
CA GLU A 136 11.83 9.47 4.78
C GLU A 136 11.58 10.42 5.96
N ALA A 137 11.30 9.88 7.15
CA ALA A 137 11.08 10.67 8.35
C ALA A 137 12.32 11.48 8.73
N LEU A 138 13.51 10.85 8.76
CA LEU A 138 14.76 11.53 9.09
C LEU A 138 15.09 12.64 8.08
N ALA A 139 14.99 12.35 6.78
CA ALA A 139 15.23 13.34 5.73
C ALA A 139 14.26 14.53 5.83
N LEU A 140 12.99 14.27 6.20
CA LEU A 140 12.00 15.32 6.42
C LEU A 140 12.29 16.15 7.69
N VAL A 141 12.68 15.51 8.80
CA VAL A 141 13.10 16.20 10.03
C VAL A 141 14.25 17.16 9.72
N ILE A 142 15.30 16.66 9.05
CA ILE A 142 16.48 17.47 8.71
C ILE A 142 16.05 18.63 7.82
N SER A 143 15.23 18.39 6.81
CA SER A 143 14.72 19.44 5.91
C SER A 143 13.89 20.51 6.62
N ALA A 144 13.20 20.16 7.70
CA ALA A 144 12.35 21.09 8.46
C ALA A 144 13.12 21.99 9.45
N THR A 145 14.38 21.68 9.77
CA THR A 145 15.14 22.42 10.80
C THR A 145 15.65 23.79 10.36
N SER A 146 16.07 23.94 9.10
CA SER A 146 16.48 25.22 8.55
C SER A 146 16.50 25.20 7.01
N PRO A 147 16.44 26.35 6.33
CA PRO A 147 16.54 26.42 4.87
C PRO A 147 17.86 25.84 4.34
N LEU A 148 18.95 26.05 5.07
CA LEU A 148 20.27 25.49 4.74
C LEU A 148 20.25 23.96 4.88
N ALA A 149 19.65 23.44 5.96
CA ALA A 149 19.49 22.01 6.18
C ALA A 149 18.59 21.35 5.12
N ALA A 150 17.58 22.06 4.60
CA ALA A 150 16.77 21.58 3.46
C ALA A 150 17.61 21.39 2.19
N THR A 151 18.50 22.33 1.86
CA THR A 151 19.39 22.19 0.70
C THR A 151 20.38 21.02 0.87
N ILE A 152 20.95 20.87 2.08
CA ILE A 152 21.84 19.74 2.40
C ILE A 152 21.09 18.43 2.36
N ALA A 153 19.86 18.36 2.88
CA ALA A 153 19.04 17.15 2.84
C ALA A 153 18.72 16.74 1.40
N LEU A 154 18.38 17.68 0.51
CA LEU A 154 18.13 17.38 -0.89
C LEU A 154 19.36 16.84 -1.64
N GLN A 155 20.57 17.28 -1.25
CA GLN A 155 21.81 16.87 -1.90
C GLN A 155 22.46 15.62 -1.29
N ALA A 156 22.47 15.50 0.03
CA ALA A 156 23.14 14.42 0.76
C ALA A 156 22.20 13.27 1.14
N PHE A 157 20.90 13.55 1.32
CA PHE A 157 19.90 12.59 1.80
C PHE A 157 18.56 12.71 1.04
N PRO A 158 18.56 12.63 -0.31
CA PRO A 158 17.34 12.79 -1.08
C PRO A 158 16.31 11.72 -0.68
N THR A 159 15.08 12.16 -0.43
CA THR A 159 13.96 11.24 -0.18
C THR A 159 13.64 10.46 -1.45
N VAL A 160 13.15 9.23 -1.28
CA VAL A 160 12.64 8.41 -2.39
C VAL A 160 11.55 9.19 -3.13
N SER A 161 10.71 9.93 -2.41
CA SER A 161 9.68 10.77 -3.02
C SER A 161 10.26 11.87 -3.92
N VAL A 162 11.33 12.56 -3.51
CA VAL A 162 11.99 13.58 -4.35
C VAL A 162 12.68 12.97 -5.58
N LEU A 163 13.27 11.78 -5.43
CA LEU A 163 13.89 11.07 -6.54
C LEU A 163 12.86 10.56 -7.56
N LEU A 164 11.72 10.06 -7.09
CA LEU A 164 10.67 9.54 -7.97
C LEU A 164 9.85 10.65 -8.64
N ASP A 165 9.73 11.83 -8.03
CA ASP A 165 8.83 12.88 -8.53
C ASP A 165 9.10 13.31 -9.98
N PRO A 166 10.34 13.63 -10.41
CA PRO A 166 10.59 13.98 -11.81
C PRO A 166 10.30 12.83 -12.77
N PHE A 167 10.52 11.58 -12.34
CA PHE A 167 10.16 10.41 -13.14
C PHE A 167 8.65 10.28 -13.29
N LEU A 168 7.89 10.45 -12.21
CA LEU A 168 6.42 10.38 -12.20
C LEU A 168 5.73 11.58 -12.86
N GLN A 169 6.42 12.72 -12.96
CA GLN A 169 5.92 13.89 -13.71
C GLN A 169 6.05 13.68 -15.23
N SER A 170 6.96 12.81 -15.67
CA SER A 170 7.05 12.44 -17.08
C SER A 170 5.92 11.48 -17.46
N TRP A 171 5.28 11.70 -18.62
CA TRP A 171 4.24 10.81 -19.14
C TRP A 171 4.74 9.37 -19.29
N VAL A 172 6.00 9.20 -19.69
CA VAL A 172 6.64 7.89 -19.84
C VAL A 172 6.78 7.19 -18.48
N GLY A 173 7.31 7.89 -17.48
CA GLY A 173 7.50 7.31 -16.15
C GLY A 173 6.19 7.05 -15.41
N GLN A 174 5.19 7.92 -15.56
CA GLN A 174 3.84 7.70 -15.05
C GLN A 174 3.21 6.45 -15.68
N THR A 175 3.30 6.30 -17.01
CA THR A 175 2.76 5.13 -17.73
C THR A 175 3.44 3.84 -17.28
N PHE A 176 4.77 3.85 -17.18
CA PHE A 176 5.53 2.69 -16.72
C PHE A 176 5.15 2.29 -15.29
N PHE A 177 5.09 3.27 -14.37
CA PHE A 177 4.78 3.02 -12.97
C PHE A 177 3.34 2.48 -12.80
N VAL A 178 2.35 3.12 -13.42
CA VAL A 178 0.95 2.67 -13.37
C VAL A 178 0.81 1.30 -14.02
N GLY A 179 1.48 1.05 -15.15
CA GLY A 179 1.48 -0.24 -15.82
C GLY A 179 2.03 -1.36 -14.94
N CYS A 180 3.21 -1.16 -14.35
CA CYS A 180 3.79 -2.11 -13.39
C CYS A 180 2.89 -2.32 -12.17
N TRP A 181 2.27 -1.26 -11.65
CA TRP A 181 1.36 -1.35 -10.51
C TRP A 181 0.10 -2.16 -10.83
N MET A 182 -0.52 -1.91 -11.98
CA MET A 182 -1.68 -2.69 -12.45
C MET A 182 -1.31 -4.15 -12.69
N LEU A 183 -0.19 -4.43 -13.35
CA LEU A 183 0.27 -5.79 -13.61
C LEU A 183 0.57 -6.55 -12.32
N ALA A 184 1.21 -5.90 -11.34
CA ALA A 184 1.44 -6.47 -10.02
C ALA A 184 0.11 -6.80 -9.32
N GLY A 185 -0.88 -5.89 -9.38
CA GLY A 185 -2.22 -6.12 -8.87
C GLY A 185 -2.92 -7.32 -9.52
N LEU A 186 -2.90 -7.39 -10.86
CA LEU A 186 -3.48 -8.52 -11.61
C LEU A 186 -2.77 -9.86 -11.30
N GLY A 187 -1.45 -9.82 -11.09
CA GLY A 187 -0.66 -10.95 -10.62
C GLY A 187 -1.08 -11.41 -9.22
N LEU A 188 -1.31 -10.47 -8.29
CA LEU A 188 -1.79 -10.76 -6.93
C LEU A 188 -3.22 -11.33 -6.93
N LEU A 189 -4.08 -10.90 -7.85
CA LEU A 189 -5.41 -11.49 -8.07
C LEU A 189 -5.34 -12.93 -8.64
N ARG A 190 -4.11 -13.41 -8.94
CA ARG A 190 -3.81 -14.67 -9.61
C ARG A 190 -4.63 -14.85 -10.88
N LEU A 191 -4.88 -13.76 -11.62
CA LEU A 191 -5.74 -13.80 -12.81
C LEU A 191 -5.26 -14.86 -13.82
N TRP A 192 -3.94 -15.04 -13.91
CA TRP A 192 -3.29 -16.03 -14.76
C TRP A 192 -3.50 -17.49 -14.36
N SER A 193 -3.88 -17.75 -13.11
CA SER A 193 -4.14 -19.10 -12.61
C SER A 193 -5.62 -19.35 -12.33
N ARG A 194 -6.51 -18.40 -12.66
CA ARG A 194 -7.96 -18.66 -12.65
C ARG A 194 -8.27 -19.61 -13.82
N PRO A 195 -9.24 -20.53 -13.72
CA PRO A 195 -9.72 -21.34 -14.83
C PRO A 195 -10.56 -20.50 -15.81
#